data_AF-A0A0N5B1P5-F1
#
_entry.id   AF-A0A0N5B1P5-F1
#
_cell.length_a   1.000
_cell.length_b   1.000
_cell.length_c   1.000
_cell.angle_alpha   90.00
_cell.angle_beta   90.00
_cell.angle_gamma   90.00
#
_symmetry.space_group_name_H-M   'P 1'
#
loop_
_entity.id
_entity.type
_entity.pdbx_description
1 polymer ?
#
loop_
_entity_poly.entity_id
_entity_poly.type
_entity_poly.pdbx_seq_one_letter_code
_entity_poly.pdbx_strand_id
1 'polypeptide(L)'
;MTASEFFCEEDYGSKHFIGGKITHQWIVDCLEKNDADFRKHRGDNKVKEINGISISDGKGFTSKVFKTSIYFNDDKKAPYFIILKISGENFTQESMKKQNSDDTINLGFDTISVFHNKECHFYNNVASKIKDLKYPKCYGSKDLIAGKQTGALIMKFLGSDSVNVPFYRSLNIYQTKSILNEVYKIQEYSLINRDDFLNNNWEPPFSEDQMRSFSD
;
A
#
# COMPACT_ATOMS: atom_id res chain seq x y z
N MET A 1 -0.79 -25.92 1.62
CA MET A 1 0.66 -25.69 1.45
C MET A 1 1.23 -25.37 2.81
N THR A 2 2.11 -26.22 3.33
CA THR A 2 2.80 -26.03 4.61
C THR A 2 3.93 -25.02 4.43
N ALA A 3 4.06 -24.09 5.37
CA ALA A 3 4.92 -22.90 5.34
C ALA A 3 6.43 -23.14 5.03
N SER A 4 6.95 -24.38 5.15
CA SER A 4 8.40 -24.65 5.09
C SER A 4 9.01 -24.70 3.68
N GLU A 5 8.20 -24.68 2.61
CA GLU A 5 8.74 -24.86 1.25
C GLU A 5 9.37 -23.60 0.66
N PHE A 6 8.90 -22.42 1.04
CA PHE A 6 9.34 -21.17 0.39
C PHE A 6 10.61 -20.56 1.00
N PHE A 7 11.00 -20.93 2.21
CA PHE A 7 12.07 -20.26 2.96
C PHE A 7 13.27 -21.18 3.18
N CYS A 8 14.47 -20.61 3.21
CA CYS A 8 15.70 -21.33 3.54
C CYS A 8 15.74 -21.79 5.01
N GLU A 9 15.32 -20.90 5.90
CA GLU A 9 15.18 -21.15 7.34
C GLU A 9 13.73 -21.49 7.67
N GLU A 10 13.51 -22.57 8.42
CA GLU A 10 12.18 -23.11 8.73
C GLU A 10 11.26 -22.09 9.42
N ASP A 11 11.80 -21.32 10.37
CA ASP A 11 11.03 -20.34 11.15
C ASP A 11 10.95 -18.94 10.52
N TYR A 12 11.62 -18.71 9.38
CA TYR A 12 11.73 -17.35 8.81
C TYR A 12 10.39 -16.80 8.35
N GLY A 13 9.51 -17.65 7.83
CA GLY A 13 8.15 -17.29 7.44
C GLY A 13 7.33 -16.72 8.61
N SER A 14 7.55 -17.20 9.83
CA SER A 14 6.86 -16.77 11.05
C SER A 14 7.40 -15.46 11.62
N LYS A 15 8.61 -15.03 11.21
CA LYS A 15 9.19 -13.76 11.65
C LYS A 15 8.37 -12.59 11.08
N HIS A 16 8.25 -11.53 11.88
CA HIS A 16 7.59 -10.30 11.45
C HIS A 16 8.53 -9.44 10.61
N PHE A 17 7.97 -8.86 9.55
CA PHE A 17 8.61 -7.83 8.75
C PHE A 17 8.80 -6.55 9.59
N ILE A 18 9.83 -5.78 9.24
CA ILE A 18 10.12 -4.52 9.92
C ILE A 18 8.95 -3.54 9.82
N GLY A 19 8.59 -2.90 10.93
CA GLY A 19 7.56 -1.86 10.94
C GLY A 19 6.12 -2.33 11.11
N GLY A 20 5.85 -3.61 11.42
CA GLY A 20 4.51 -4.05 11.83
C GLY A 20 4.39 -5.54 12.15
N LYS A 21 3.21 -5.97 12.59
CA LYS A 21 2.89 -7.39 12.85
C LYS A 21 2.46 -8.10 11.56
N ILE A 22 3.30 -8.04 10.53
CA ILE A 22 3.09 -8.66 9.22
C ILE A 22 4.13 -9.76 9.05
N THR A 23 3.72 -11.00 8.85
CA THR A 23 4.65 -12.13 8.71
C THR A 23 5.25 -12.19 7.31
N HIS A 24 6.51 -12.65 7.21
CA HIS A 24 7.13 -12.93 5.92
C HIS A 24 6.35 -13.96 5.11
N GLN A 25 5.76 -14.96 5.78
CA GLN A 25 4.90 -15.95 5.16
C GLN A 25 3.75 -15.29 4.40
N TRP A 26 3.03 -14.36 5.04
CA TRP A 26 1.89 -13.70 4.39
C TRP A 26 2.33 -12.91 3.15
N ILE A 27 3.51 -12.27 3.19
CA ILE A 27 4.06 -11.55 2.04
C ILE A 27 4.29 -12.51 0.88
N VAL A 28 4.98 -13.62 1.12
CA VAL A 28 5.30 -14.60 0.08
C VAL A 28 4.05 -15.31 -0.44
N ASP A 29 3.10 -15.66 0.43
CA ASP A 29 1.83 -16.28 0.03
C ASP A 29 1.02 -15.37 -0.90
N CYS A 30 0.94 -14.08 -0.61
CA CYS A 30 0.26 -13.11 -1.47
C CYS A 30 0.92 -13.02 -2.85
N LEU A 31 2.25 -12.95 -2.90
CA LEU A 31 2.99 -12.88 -4.16
C LEU A 31 2.90 -14.18 -4.95
N GLU A 32 3.09 -15.33 -4.30
CA GLU A 32 2.98 -16.63 -4.95
C GLU A 32 1.57 -16.85 -5.51
N LYS A 33 0.52 -16.39 -4.82
CA LYS A 33 -0.84 -16.48 -5.34
C LYS A 33 -1.10 -15.51 -6.50
N ASN A 34 -0.72 -14.24 -6.35
CA ASN A 34 -1.26 -13.15 -7.17
C ASN A 34 -0.26 -12.50 -8.14
N ASP A 35 1.03 -12.84 -8.06
CA ASP A 35 2.10 -12.23 -8.87
C ASP A 35 2.84 -13.28 -9.71
N ALA A 36 2.48 -13.34 -11.00
CA ALA A 36 3.13 -14.25 -11.95
C ALA A 36 4.60 -13.88 -12.19
N ASP A 37 4.95 -12.60 -12.12
CA ASP A 37 6.32 -12.13 -12.31
C ASP A 37 7.18 -12.54 -11.11
N PHE A 38 6.63 -12.49 -9.90
CA PHE A 38 7.28 -13.04 -8.71
C PHE A 38 7.53 -14.54 -8.84
N ARG A 39 6.52 -15.34 -9.22
CA ARG A 39 6.68 -16.80 -9.39
C ARG A 39 7.76 -17.13 -10.41
N LYS A 40 7.72 -16.46 -11.58
CA LYS A 40 8.72 -16.61 -12.63
C LYS A 40 10.10 -16.18 -12.15
N HIS A 41 10.18 -15.04 -11.45
CA HIS A 41 11.43 -14.53 -10.92
C HIS A 41 11.99 -15.50 -9.89
N ARG A 42 11.22 -15.97 -8.90
CA ARG A 42 11.64 -16.94 -7.89
C ARG A 42 12.12 -18.25 -8.53
N GLY A 43 11.31 -18.84 -9.42
CA GLY A 43 11.54 -20.19 -9.92
C GLY A 43 11.60 -21.19 -8.76
N ASP A 44 12.59 -22.09 -8.78
CA ASP A 44 12.80 -23.08 -7.71
C ASP A 44 13.59 -22.55 -6.51
N ASN A 45 13.93 -21.26 -6.51
CA ASN A 45 14.71 -20.67 -5.43
C ASN A 45 13.84 -20.46 -4.18
N LYS A 46 14.49 -20.58 -3.02
CA LYS A 46 13.91 -20.26 -1.72
C LYS A 46 14.23 -18.84 -1.32
N VAL A 47 13.32 -18.21 -0.59
CA VAL A 47 13.54 -16.90 0.02
C VAL A 47 14.55 -17.05 1.15
N LYS A 48 15.65 -16.33 1.02
CA LYS A 48 16.74 -16.25 2.01
C LYS A 48 16.48 -15.12 3.00
N GLU A 49 16.05 -13.96 2.50
CA GLU A 49 15.90 -12.76 3.32
C GLU A 49 14.89 -11.80 2.70
N ILE A 50 14.12 -11.11 3.53
CA ILE A 50 13.22 -10.03 3.15
C ILE A 50 13.63 -8.77 3.94
N ASN A 51 14.07 -7.75 3.21
CA ASN A 51 14.54 -6.49 3.77
C ASN A 51 13.64 -5.34 3.36
N GLY A 52 13.57 -4.30 4.19
CA GLY A 52 12.78 -3.10 3.91
C GLY A 52 13.58 -1.84 4.16
N ILE A 53 13.40 -0.85 3.29
CA ILE A 53 13.87 0.51 3.51
C ILE A 53 12.64 1.41 3.52
N SER A 54 12.41 2.13 4.62
CA SER A 54 11.31 3.09 4.69
C SER A 54 11.55 4.20 3.67
N ILE A 55 10.61 4.39 2.76
CA ILE A 55 10.60 5.48 1.78
C ILE A 55 9.57 6.56 2.14
N SER A 56 8.98 6.45 3.34
CA SER A 56 7.98 7.39 3.82
C SER A 56 8.59 8.71 4.24
N ASP A 57 9.84 8.69 4.72
CA ASP A 57 10.58 9.86 5.22
C ASP A 57 9.77 10.76 6.19
N GLY A 58 8.92 10.14 7.05
CA GLY A 58 8.02 10.88 7.96
C GLY A 58 6.82 11.57 7.30
N LYS A 59 6.64 11.42 5.97
CA LYS A 59 5.56 11.98 5.14
C LYS A 59 4.47 10.96 4.80
N GLY A 60 4.56 9.76 5.36
CA GLY A 60 3.59 8.67 5.13
C GLY A 60 2.23 8.87 5.80
N PHE A 61 2.04 9.99 6.52
CA PHE A 61 0.82 10.38 7.22
C PHE A 61 0.33 9.30 8.20
N THR A 62 -0.54 8.40 7.73
CA THR A 62 -1.14 7.30 8.51
C THR A 62 -0.46 5.94 8.33
N SER A 63 0.54 5.84 7.46
CA SER A 63 1.15 4.57 7.08
C SER A 63 2.67 4.68 6.94
N LYS A 64 3.37 3.57 7.17
CA LYS A 64 4.77 3.39 6.78
C LYS A 64 4.84 2.61 5.47
N VAL A 65 5.41 3.24 4.45
CA VAL A 65 5.69 2.67 3.14
C VAL A 65 7.16 2.27 3.06
N PHE A 66 7.39 1.00 2.72
CA PHE A 66 8.71 0.40 2.57
C PHE A 66 8.95 0.00 1.12
N LYS A 67 10.13 0.33 0.59
CA LYS A 67 10.70 -0.40 -0.53
C LYS A 67 11.27 -1.70 0.01
N THR A 68 10.67 -2.82 -0.37
CA THR A 68 11.01 -4.14 0.15
C THR A 68 11.75 -4.94 -0.90
N SER A 69 12.89 -5.52 -0.53
CA SER A 69 13.68 -6.42 -1.35
C SER A 69 13.62 -7.84 -0.81
N ILE A 70 13.33 -8.79 -1.71
CA ILE A 70 13.27 -10.22 -1.41
C ILE A 70 14.48 -10.87 -2.07
N TYR A 71 15.39 -11.38 -1.25
CA TYR A 71 16.59 -12.09 -1.67
C TYR A 71 16.36 -13.60 -1.64
N PHE A 72 17.02 -14.29 -2.57
CA PHE A 72 16.90 -15.73 -2.76
C PHE A 72 18.19 -16.45 -2.38
N ASN A 73 18.15 -17.78 -2.28
CA ASN A 73 19.33 -18.60 -1.97
C ASN A 73 20.40 -18.60 -3.07
N ASP A 74 20.05 -18.26 -4.31
CA ASP A 74 21.03 -17.95 -5.35
C ASP A 74 21.56 -16.51 -5.19
N ASP A 75 22.76 -16.37 -4.63
CA ASP A 75 23.39 -15.08 -4.36
C ASP A 75 23.72 -14.28 -5.64
N LYS A 76 23.68 -14.89 -6.83
CA LYS A 76 23.86 -14.19 -8.11
C LYS A 76 22.56 -13.57 -8.62
N LYS A 77 21.43 -13.93 -8.03
CA LYS A 77 20.11 -13.52 -8.47
C LYS A 77 19.76 -12.14 -7.93
N ALA A 78 19.27 -11.27 -8.81
CA ALA A 78 18.80 -9.96 -8.39
C ALA A 78 17.60 -10.10 -7.41
N PRO A 79 17.50 -9.24 -6.39
CA PRO A 79 16.35 -9.25 -5.50
C PRO A 79 15.07 -8.88 -6.24
N TYR A 80 13.95 -9.44 -5.79
CA TYR A 80 12.62 -9.01 -6.25
C TYR A 80 12.14 -7.84 -5.40
N PHE A 81 11.62 -6.79 -6.04
CA PHE A 81 11.21 -5.57 -5.36
C PHE A 81 9.69 -5.40 -5.34
N ILE A 82 9.17 -5.09 -4.16
CA ILE A 82 7.76 -4.72 -3.93
C ILE A 82 7.69 -3.46 -3.07
N ILE A 83 6.51 -2.86 -3.02
CA ILE A 83 6.16 -1.88 -2.00
C ILE A 83 5.31 -2.57 -0.94
N LEU A 84 5.70 -2.43 0.32
CA LEU A 84 4.86 -2.81 1.46
C LEU A 84 4.44 -1.54 2.20
N LYS A 85 3.14 -1.25 2.18
CA LYS A 85 2.53 -0.18 2.98
C LYS A 85 1.88 -0.81 4.20
N ILE A 86 2.22 -0.33 5.39
CA ILE A 86 1.71 -0.81 6.67
C ILE A 86 1.01 0.35 7.38
N SER A 87 -0.23 0.14 7.80
CA SER A 87 -1.06 1.11 8.54
C SER A 87 -1.35 0.58 9.95
N GLY A 88 -1.26 1.43 10.97
CA GLY A 88 -1.38 1.02 12.37
C GLY A 88 -1.48 2.18 13.35
N GLU A 89 -1.95 1.86 14.56
CA GLU A 89 -2.33 2.80 15.63
C GLU A 89 -1.26 3.85 15.98
N ASN A 90 0.03 3.49 15.89
CA ASN A 90 1.12 4.34 16.40
C ASN A 90 1.80 5.20 15.33
N PHE A 91 1.42 5.10 14.05
CA PHE A 91 2.17 5.77 12.97
C PHE A 91 1.83 7.25 12.79
N THR A 92 0.60 7.65 13.09
CA THR A 92 0.18 9.06 13.08
C THR A 92 0.87 9.85 14.19
N GLN A 93 0.90 9.32 15.42
CA GLN A 93 1.60 9.96 16.54
C GLN A 93 3.10 10.09 16.28
N GLU A 94 3.75 9.06 15.70
CA GLU A 94 5.16 9.14 15.33
C GLU A 94 5.43 10.17 14.22
N SER A 95 4.52 10.28 13.24
CA SER A 95 4.66 11.23 12.13
C SER A 95 4.46 12.68 12.59
N MET A 96 3.47 12.94 13.44
CA MET A 96 3.21 14.28 14.02
C MET A 96 4.34 14.74 14.92
N LYS A 97 4.85 13.86 15.79
CA LYS A 97 6.04 14.16 16.63
C LYS A 97 7.26 14.52 15.79
N LYS A 98 7.46 13.89 14.63
CA LYS A 98 8.58 14.20 13.73
C LYS A 98 8.41 15.50 12.96
N GLN A 99 7.17 15.96 12.78
CA GLN A 99 6.87 17.18 12.03
C GLN A 99 6.81 18.44 12.92
N ASN A 100 7.05 18.33 14.22
CA ASN A 100 6.93 19.43 15.19
C ASN A 100 5.59 20.18 15.08
N SER A 101 4.53 19.49 14.68
CA SER A 101 3.18 20.05 14.59
C SER A 101 2.51 19.99 15.95
N ASP A 102 2.12 21.13 16.52
CA ASP A 102 1.28 21.20 17.71
C ASP A 102 -0.06 20.50 17.42
N ASP A 103 -0.31 19.38 18.13
CA ASP A 103 -1.51 18.54 18.39
C ASP A 103 -2.89 18.85 17.75
N THR A 104 -2.97 19.51 16.60
CA THR A 104 -4.23 20.05 16.05
C THR A 104 -5.02 19.06 15.21
N ILE A 105 -4.36 18.03 14.65
CA ILE A 105 -5.03 17.00 13.84
C ILE A 105 -4.90 15.64 14.54
N ASN A 106 -5.63 15.42 15.64
CA ASN A 106 -5.70 14.09 16.24
C ASN A 106 -6.67 13.21 15.42
N LEU A 107 -6.19 12.62 14.33
CA LEU A 107 -6.95 11.62 13.58
C LEU A 107 -7.07 10.36 14.43
N GLY A 108 -8.25 10.16 14.99
CA GLY A 108 -8.60 8.95 15.72
C GLY A 108 -8.37 7.71 14.87
N PHE A 109 -8.06 6.61 15.54
CA PHE A 109 -7.80 5.32 14.90
C PHE A 109 -8.92 4.90 13.94
N ASP A 110 -10.18 5.16 14.31
CA ASP A 110 -11.34 4.81 13.51
C ASP A 110 -11.28 5.48 12.14
N THR A 111 -10.87 6.75 12.06
CA THR A 111 -10.70 7.46 10.79
C THR A 111 -9.58 6.86 9.95
N ILE A 112 -8.46 6.47 10.57
CA ILE A 112 -7.34 5.80 9.88
C ILE A 112 -7.78 4.45 9.30
N SER A 113 -8.56 3.70 10.07
CA SER A 113 -9.11 2.41 9.63
C SER A 113 -10.03 2.57 8.44
N VAL A 114 -10.87 3.61 8.43
CA VAL A 114 -11.76 3.94 7.30
C VAL A 114 -10.95 4.21 6.03
N PHE A 115 -9.90 5.05 6.10
CA PHE A 115 -9.06 5.34 4.93
C PHE A 115 -8.39 4.10 4.37
N HIS A 116 -7.71 3.34 5.24
CA HIS A 116 -6.97 2.15 4.84
C HIS A 116 -7.91 1.07 4.28
N ASN A 117 -9.05 0.84 4.92
CA ASN A 117 -10.00 -0.19 4.48
C ASN A 117 -10.71 0.21 3.18
N LYS A 118 -10.98 1.50 2.94
CA LYS A 118 -11.45 1.99 1.64
C LYS A 118 -10.42 1.76 0.52
N GLU A 119 -9.13 1.97 0.81
CA GLU A 119 -8.05 1.66 -0.13
C GLU A 119 -7.96 0.14 -0.41
N CYS A 120 -8.05 -0.70 0.63
CA CYS A 120 -8.14 -2.16 0.47
C CYS A 120 -9.32 -2.54 -0.45
N HIS A 121 -10.52 -2.02 -0.18
CA HIS A 121 -11.71 -2.28 -0.97
C HIS A 121 -11.53 -1.85 -2.43
N PHE A 122 -10.94 -0.67 -2.65
CA PHE A 122 -10.66 -0.20 -4.01
C PHE A 122 -9.83 -1.23 -4.79
N TYR A 123 -8.70 -1.68 -4.24
CA TYR A 123 -7.84 -2.65 -4.93
C TYR A 123 -8.49 -4.03 -5.10
N ASN A 124 -9.23 -4.50 -4.10
CA ASN A 124 -9.81 -5.84 -4.11
C ASN A 124 -11.07 -5.95 -4.97
N ASN A 125 -11.86 -4.89 -5.06
CA ASN A 125 -13.24 -4.98 -5.57
C ASN A 125 -13.55 -4.03 -6.71
N VAL A 126 -12.77 -2.96 -6.90
CA VAL A 126 -13.12 -1.87 -7.83
C VAL A 126 -12.10 -1.73 -8.95
N ALA A 127 -10.80 -1.64 -8.64
CA ALA A 127 -9.77 -1.21 -9.58
C ALA A 127 -9.73 -2.05 -10.86
N SER A 128 -9.91 -3.38 -10.74
CA SER A 128 -9.90 -4.31 -11.88
C SER A 128 -11.12 -4.20 -12.80
N LYS A 129 -12.21 -3.57 -12.34
CA LYS A 129 -13.43 -3.35 -13.11
C LYS A 129 -13.39 -2.06 -13.93
N ILE A 130 -12.50 -1.12 -13.56
CA ILE A 130 -12.32 0.14 -14.30
C ILE A 130 -11.45 -0.13 -15.52
N LYS A 131 -12.07 -0.13 -16.69
CA LYS A 131 -11.40 -0.45 -17.96
C LYS A 131 -10.21 0.47 -18.21
N ASP A 132 -9.07 -0.14 -18.56
CA ASP A 132 -7.82 0.53 -18.94
C ASP A 132 -7.27 1.53 -17.89
N LEU A 133 -7.71 1.45 -16.63
CA LEU A 133 -7.20 2.30 -15.56
C LEU A 133 -5.74 1.96 -15.27
N LYS A 134 -4.89 2.97 -15.20
CA LYS A 134 -3.50 2.80 -14.79
C LYS A 134 -3.39 2.95 -13.28
N TYR A 135 -3.11 1.84 -12.60
CA TYR A 135 -2.88 1.82 -11.16
C TYR A 135 -1.78 0.80 -10.80
N PRO A 136 -1.05 0.97 -9.67
CA PRO A 136 -0.12 -0.03 -9.21
C PRO A 136 -0.87 -1.33 -8.89
N LYS A 137 -0.41 -2.47 -9.42
CA LYS A 137 -1.01 -3.76 -9.06
C LYS A 137 -0.86 -3.99 -7.55
N CYS A 138 -1.93 -4.40 -6.89
CA CYS A 138 -1.93 -4.86 -5.51
C CYS A 138 -1.95 -6.39 -5.51
N TYR A 139 -0.99 -7.00 -4.83
CA TYR A 139 -0.84 -8.45 -4.73
C TYR A 139 -1.46 -9.01 -3.45
N GLY A 140 -1.83 -8.16 -2.50
CA GLY A 140 -2.51 -8.57 -1.28
C GLY A 140 -2.79 -7.39 -0.36
N SER A 141 -3.90 -7.49 0.38
CA SER A 141 -4.26 -6.50 1.39
C SER A 141 -4.72 -7.15 2.69
N LYS A 142 -4.61 -6.41 3.78
CA LYS A 142 -5.21 -6.69 5.09
C LYS A 142 -5.86 -5.42 5.59
N ASP A 143 -7.11 -5.53 6.02
CA ASP A 143 -7.80 -4.43 6.68
C ASP A 143 -7.15 -4.11 8.03
N LEU A 144 -7.30 -2.85 8.43
CA LEU A 144 -6.90 -2.37 9.74
C LEU A 144 -8.08 -2.56 10.70
N ILE A 145 -7.86 -3.32 11.78
CA ILE A 145 -8.88 -3.62 12.80
C ILE A 145 -8.29 -3.32 14.19
N ALA A 146 -8.94 -2.44 14.94
CA ALA A 146 -8.50 -1.96 16.27
C ALA A 146 -8.11 -3.12 17.19
N GLY A 147 -6.92 -3.06 17.79
CA GLY A 147 -6.43 -4.07 18.74
C GLY A 147 -6.26 -5.50 18.20
N LYS A 148 -6.59 -5.77 16.93
CA LYS A 148 -6.66 -7.13 16.36
C LYS A 148 -5.72 -7.33 15.19
N GLN A 149 -5.69 -6.42 14.21
CA GLN A 149 -4.98 -6.63 12.96
C GLN A 149 -4.36 -5.33 12.44
N THR A 150 -3.05 -5.37 12.16
CA THR A 150 -2.35 -4.32 11.43
C THR A 150 -2.78 -4.33 9.95
N GLY A 151 -3.10 -3.15 9.43
CA GLY A 151 -3.45 -2.99 8.02
C GLY A 151 -2.22 -3.05 7.13
N ALA A 152 -2.31 -3.68 5.97
CA ALA A 152 -1.20 -3.76 5.04
C ALA A 152 -1.65 -3.86 3.58
N LEU A 153 -0.80 -3.38 2.67
CA LEU A 153 -0.92 -3.53 1.23
C LEU A 153 0.43 -3.95 0.64
N ILE A 154 0.43 -4.97 -0.20
CA ILE A 154 1.58 -5.39 -1.01
C ILE A 154 1.33 -4.93 -2.43
N MET A 155 2.20 -4.08 -2.95
CA MET A 155 2.01 -3.41 -4.24
C MET A 155 3.23 -3.57 -5.14
N LYS A 156 3.00 -3.49 -6.46
CA LYS A 156 4.06 -3.45 -7.46
C LYS A 156 4.99 -2.26 -7.19
N PHE A 157 6.30 -2.51 -7.18
CA PHE A 157 7.27 -1.43 -7.23
C PHE A 157 7.35 -0.85 -8.65
N LEU A 158 7.11 0.47 -8.77
CA LEU A 158 7.07 1.17 -10.06
C LEU A 158 8.34 2.00 -10.34
N GLY A 159 9.41 1.87 -9.56
CA GLY A 159 10.56 2.79 -9.65
C GLY A 159 11.33 2.77 -10.98
N SER A 160 11.14 1.76 -11.82
CA SER A 160 11.65 1.74 -13.20
C SER A 160 10.71 2.39 -14.21
N ASP A 161 9.41 2.42 -13.90
CA ASP A 161 8.33 2.72 -14.85
C ASP A 161 7.57 4.01 -14.50
N SER A 162 7.94 4.68 -13.40
CA SER A 162 7.23 5.85 -12.87
C SER A 162 8.19 6.89 -12.29
N VAL A 163 7.76 8.15 -12.32
CA VAL A 163 8.49 9.29 -11.77
C VAL A 163 7.52 10.10 -10.93
N ASN A 164 7.96 10.49 -9.72
CA ASN A 164 7.26 11.49 -8.95
C ASN A 164 7.58 12.87 -9.53
N VAL A 165 6.55 13.62 -9.92
CA VAL A 165 6.72 15.02 -10.29
C VAL A 165 6.78 15.83 -8.99
N PRO A 166 7.86 16.59 -8.72
CA PRO A 166 7.93 17.43 -7.53
C PRO A 166 6.78 18.45 -7.52
N PHE A 167 6.15 18.66 -6.37
CA PHE A 167 4.97 19.53 -6.23
C PHE A 167 5.22 20.99 -6.66
N TYR A 168 6.48 21.45 -6.62
CA TYR A 168 6.88 22.79 -7.05
C TYR A 168 7.08 22.91 -8.57
N ARG A 169 6.88 21.83 -9.34
CA ARG A 169 6.95 21.84 -10.80
C ARG A 169 5.55 21.68 -11.37
N SER A 170 5.20 22.58 -12.28
CA SER A 170 3.98 22.43 -13.08
C SER A 170 4.09 21.21 -13.99
N LEU A 171 2.98 20.51 -14.15
CA LEU A 171 2.83 19.48 -15.17
C LEU A 171 2.79 20.13 -16.55
N ASN A 172 3.42 19.48 -17.53
CA ASN A 172 3.20 19.87 -18.92
C ASN A 172 1.80 19.41 -19.39
N ILE A 173 1.34 19.94 -20.52
CA ILE A 173 0.00 19.66 -21.04
C ILE A 173 -0.28 18.16 -21.26
N TYR A 174 0.73 17.38 -21.63
CA TYR A 174 0.59 15.94 -21.84
C TYR A 174 0.43 15.19 -20.51
N GLN A 175 1.18 15.57 -19.49
CA GLN A 175 1.06 15.03 -18.13
C GLN A 175 -0.31 15.38 -17.53
N THR A 176 -0.74 16.63 -17.64
CA THR A 176 -2.08 17.07 -17.20
C THR A 176 -3.17 16.28 -17.90
N LYS A 177 -3.13 16.17 -19.24
CA LYS A 177 -4.09 15.37 -20.01
C LYS A 177 -4.07 13.90 -19.57
N SER A 178 -2.90 13.33 -19.32
CA SER A 178 -2.77 11.95 -18.84
C SER A 178 -3.44 11.75 -17.48
N ILE A 179 -3.26 12.67 -16.52
CA ILE A 179 -3.91 12.59 -15.21
C ILE A 179 -5.41 12.74 -15.34
N LEU A 180 -5.88 13.75 -16.09
CA LEU A 180 -7.31 13.99 -16.31
C LEU A 180 -8.00 12.78 -16.96
N ASN A 181 -7.33 12.08 -17.87
CA ASN A 181 -7.86 10.85 -18.46
C ASN A 181 -8.06 9.74 -17.41
N GLU A 182 -7.11 9.52 -16.49
CA GLU A 182 -7.27 8.51 -15.45
C GLU A 182 -8.33 8.94 -14.40
N VAL A 183 -8.40 10.23 -14.06
CA VAL A 183 -9.46 10.78 -13.18
C VAL A 183 -10.84 10.62 -13.82
N TYR A 184 -10.95 10.89 -15.13
CA TYR A 184 -12.19 10.72 -15.87
C TYR A 184 -12.71 9.28 -15.78
N LYS A 185 -11.84 8.28 -15.98
CA LYS A 185 -12.23 6.86 -15.87
C LYS A 185 -12.78 6.52 -14.49
N ILE A 186 -12.15 7.03 -13.42
CA ILE A 186 -12.61 6.81 -12.04
C ILE A 186 -13.97 7.47 -11.81
N GLN A 187 -14.14 8.71 -12.26
CA GLN A 187 -15.39 9.48 -12.14
C GLN A 187 -16.54 8.85 -12.92
N GLU A 188 -16.30 8.47 -14.19
CA GLU A 188 -17.27 7.78 -15.03
C GLU A 188 -17.72 6.47 -14.37
N TYR A 189 -16.76 5.66 -13.90
CA TYR A 189 -17.06 4.40 -13.24
C TYR A 189 -17.87 4.59 -11.96
N SER A 190 -17.52 5.57 -11.11
CA SER A 190 -18.22 5.82 -9.84
C SER A 190 -19.66 6.31 -10.04
N LEU A 191 -19.94 7.05 -11.12
CA LEU A 191 -21.27 7.53 -11.43
C LEU A 191 -22.19 6.42 -11.98
N ILE A 192 -21.63 5.50 -12.77
CA ILE A 192 -22.38 4.40 -13.42
C ILE A 192 -22.55 3.20 -12.47
N ASN A 193 -21.52 2.85 -11.70
CA ASN A 193 -21.47 1.63 -10.87
C ASN A 193 -21.54 1.99 -9.38
N ARG A 194 -22.53 2.80 -9.00
CA ARG A 194 -22.63 3.37 -7.64
C ARG A 194 -22.60 2.31 -6.54
N ASP A 195 -23.18 1.14 -6.77
CA ASP A 195 -23.25 0.06 -5.78
C ASP A 195 -21.87 -0.44 -5.32
N ASP A 196 -20.84 -0.34 -6.17
CA ASP A 196 -19.47 -0.70 -5.79
C ASP A 196 -18.87 0.25 -4.73
N PHE A 197 -19.44 1.44 -4.57
CA PHE A 197 -19.00 2.49 -3.64
C PHE A 197 -19.99 2.72 -2.49
N LEU A 198 -21.30 2.69 -2.77
CA LEU A 198 -22.35 2.93 -1.78
C LEU A 198 -22.35 1.88 -0.67
N ASN A 199 -22.12 0.61 -1.01
CA ASN A 199 -22.14 -0.49 -0.05
C ASN A 199 -20.98 -0.47 0.96
N ASN A 200 -20.01 0.44 0.81
CA ASN A 200 -18.84 0.58 1.70
C ASN A 200 -18.80 1.93 2.42
N ASN A 201 -19.93 2.63 2.51
CA ASN A 201 -20.06 3.94 3.18
C ASN A 201 -18.92 4.88 2.77
N TRP A 202 -18.77 5.10 1.46
CA TRP A 202 -17.87 6.10 0.90
C TRP A 202 -18.39 7.53 1.17
N GLU A 203 -18.71 7.80 2.43
CA GLU A 203 -18.96 9.13 2.96
C GLU A 203 -17.67 9.94 2.97
N PRO A 204 -17.77 11.29 2.88
CA PRO A 204 -16.65 12.18 3.08
C PRO A 204 -15.91 11.80 4.36
N PRO A 205 -14.60 11.57 4.30
CA PRO A 205 -13.84 11.06 5.44
C PRO A 205 -13.59 12.13 6.52
N PHE A 206 -13.92 13.37 6.22
CA PHE A 206 -13.81 14.52 7.11
C PHE A 206 -15.16 15.22 7.15
N SER A 207 -15.56 15.68 8.33
CA SER A 207 -16.67 16.63 8.45
C SER A 207 -16.32 17.96 7.79
N GLU A 208 -17.32 18.79 7.48
CA GLU A 208 -17.07 20.14 6.97
C GLU A 208 -16.18 20.95 7.92
N ASP A 209 -16.36 20.81 9.24
CA ASP A 209 -15.55 21.48 10.25
C ASP A 209 -14.08 21.04 10.21
N GLN A 210 -13.84 19.74 10.02
CA GLN A 210 -12.48 19.20 9.82
C GLN A 210 -11.88 19.71 8.51
N MET A 211 -12.64 19.77 7.42
CA MET A 211 -12.16 20.31 6.14
C MET A 211 -11.78 21.80 6.25
N ARG A 212 -12.53 22.60 7.00
CA ARG A 212 -12.21 24.02 7.25
C ARG A 212 -10.88 24.17 7.98
N SER A 213 -10.61 23.32 8.98
CA SER A 213 -9.33 23.35 9.72
C SER A 213 -8.08 22.99 8.89
N PHE A 214 -8.24 22.37 7.71
CA PHE A 214 -7.11 22.11 6.81
C PHE A 214 -6.82 23.27 5.83
N SER A 215 -7.70 24.26 5.79
CA SER A 215 -7.64 25.37 4.82
C SER A 215 -7.05 26.66 5.43
N ASP A 216 -6.81 26.66 6.74
CA ASP A 216 -6.16 27.73 7.52
C ASP A 216 -4.69 27.38 7.79
#